data_AF-A0A6F9APP6-F1
#
_entry.id   AF-A0A6F9APP6-F1
#
_cell.length_a   1.000
_cell.length_b   1.000
_cell.length_c   1.000
_cell.angle_alpha   90.00
_cell.angle_beta   90.00
_cell.angle_gamma   90.00
#
_symmetry.space_group_name_H-M   'P 1'
#
loop_
_entity.id
_entity.type
_entity.pdbx_description
1 polymer ?
#
loop_
_entity_poly.entity_id
_entity_poly.type
_entity_poly.pdbx_seq_one_letter_code
_entity_poly.pdbx_strand_id
1 'polypeptide(L)'
;MATSNGGGMEVDGAASPSVMASGVTGSVSVALHPLVILNISDHWIRIRSQEGRPMQVIGALIGKQEGRNIEVMNSFELLHQLVDDRAHIDKEYYYTKEEQFKQVFKDMEFLGWYTTGGPCDQSDIHIHKQVCEIIESPLFLKLNPMTKHTDLPVNVYESVIDIINGEVTQALPPHTHTSL
;
A
#
# COMPACT_ATOMS: atom_id res chain seq x y z
N MET A 1 28.15 20.99 54.88
CA MET A 1 27.63 21.67 53.68
C MET A 1 26.59 20.76 53.05
N ALA A 2 25.44 21.34 52.72
CA ALA A 2 24.22 20.67 52.31
C ALA A 2 24.20 20.32 50.80
N THR A 3 23.51 19.20 50.49
CA THR A 3 22.63 18.91 49.33
C THR A 3 22.98 19.46 47.93
N SER A 4 22.96 18.59 46.91
CA SER A 4 21.76 18.43 46.06
C SER A 4 21.88 17.26 45.07
N ASN A 5 20.70 16.73 44.76
CA ASN A 5 20.37 15.56 43.96
C ASN A 5 20.34 15.94 42.47
N GLY A 6 20.68 15.02 41.56
CA GLY A 6 20.60 15.23 40.12
C GLY A 6 20.23 13.95 39.39
N GLY A 7 18.98 13.52 39.54
CA GLY A 7 18.37 12.50 38.70
C GLY A 7 18.16 13.04 37.29
N GLY A 8 18.73 12.35 36.29
CA GLY A 8 18.43 12.54 34.88
C GLY A 8 17.43 11.48 34.44
N MET A 9 16.20 11.91 34.15
CA MET A 9 15.09 11.14 33.64
C MET A 9 15.41 10.39 32.34
N GLU A 10 14.82 9.21 32.23
CA GLU A 10 14.61 8.42 31.02
C GLU A 10 14.07 9.28 29.87
N VAL A 11 14.63 9.09 28.68
CA VAL A 11 13.92 9.41 27.44
C VAL A 11 13.34 8.11 26.93
N ASP A 12 12.10 7.82 27.34
CA ASP A 12 11.27 6.83 26.65
C ASP A 12 11.19 7.25 25.19
N GLY A 13 11.85 6.49 24.32
CA GLY A 13 11.70 6.62 22.89
C GLY A 13 10.23 6.34 22.56
N ALA A 14 9.47 7.40 22.27
CA ALA A 14 8.11 7.29 21.78
C ALA A 14 8.08 6.34 20.58
N ALA A 15 7.62 5.12 20.82
CA ALA A 15 7.36 4.16 19.75
C ALA A 15 6.27 4.76 18.86
N SER A 16 6.62 5.05 17.60
CA SER A 16 5.63 5.40 16.59
C SER A 16 4.52 4.33 16.59
N PRO A 17 3.24 4.71 16.59
CA PRO A 17 2.15 3.74 16.62
C PRO A 17 2.31 2.79 15.43
N SER A 18 2.41 1.49 15.73
CA SER A 18 2.51 0.46 14.70
C SER A 18 1.24 0.50 13.85
N VAL A 19 1.40 0.82 12.57
CA VAL A 19 0.33 0.82 11.56
C VAL A 19 -0.17 -0.59 11.20
N MET A 20 0.49 -1.60 11.75
CA MET A 20 0.23 -3.02 11.49
C MET A 20 -0.62 -3.59 12.63
N ALA A 21 -1.80 -4.12 12.30
CA ALA A 21 -2.57 -4.95 13.22
C ALA A 21 -1.93 -6.34 13.27
N SER A 22 -1.64 -6.81 14.48
CA SER A 22 -1.16 -8.17 14.72
C SER A 22 -2.34 -9.01 15.20
N GLY A 23 -2.75 -10.04 14.46
CA GLY A 23 -3.74 -11.03 14.93
C GLY A 23 -4.96 -11.30 14.05
N VAL A 24 -5.17 -10.54 12.96
CA VAL A 24 -6.21 -10.83 11.96
C VAL A 24 -5.55 -11.42 10.71
N THR A 25 -5.78 -12.69 10.44
CA THR A 25 -5.40 -13.33 9.17
C THR A 25 -6.46 -13.02 8.13
N GLY A 26 -6.08 -12.37 7.03
CA GLY A 26 -6.98 -12.11 5.91
C GLY A 26 -7.64 -13.39 5.39
N SER A 27 -8.90 -13.27 4.97
CA SER A 27 -9.75 -14.44 4.64
C SER A 27 -9.74 -14.80 3.15
N VAL A 28 -8.95 -14.08 2.34
CA VAL A 28 -8.96 -14.11 0.88
C VAL A 28 -7.68 -14.76 0.35
N SER A 29 -7.84 -15.55 -0.72
CA SER A 29 -6.73 -16.13 -1.48
C SER A 29 -6.35 -15.17 -2.62
N VAL A 30 -5.08 -14.76 -2.67
CA VAL A 30 -4.57 -13.83 -3.69
C VAL A 30 -3.60 -14.54 -4.63
N ALA A 31 -3.93 -14.56 -5.92
CA ALA A 31 -3.05 -14.95 -7.01
C ALA A 31 -2.50 -13.69 -7.70
N LEU A 32 -1.18 -13.58 -7.84
CA LEU A 32 -0.53 -12.40 -8.38
C LEU A 32 0.20 -12.72 -9.69
N HIS A 33 -0.26 -12.14 -10.80
CA HIS A 33 0.36 -12.36 -12.10
C HIS A 33 1.74 -11.67 -12.17
N PRO A 34 2.78 -12.32 -12.71
CA PRO A 34 4.12 -11.72 -12.83
C PRO A 34 4.16 -10.40 -13.62
N LEU A 35 3.21 -10.19 -14.55
CA LEU A 35 3.07 -8.94 -15.30
C LEU A 35 2.91 -7.73 -14.37
N VAL A 36 2.19 -7.87 -13.26
CA VAL A 36 1.97 -6.81 -12.27
C VAL A 36 3.31 -6.38 -11.66
N ILE A 37 4.14 -7.35 -11.27
CA ILE A 37 5.46 -7.09 -10.67
C ILE A 37 6.36 -6.36 -11.68
N LEU A 38 6.33 -6.78 -12.95
CA LEU A 38 7.08 -6.15 -14.03
C LEU A 38 6.62 -4.70 -14.26
N ASN A 39 5.31 -4.44 -14.31
CA ASN A 39 4.76 -3.11 -14.47
C ASN A 39 5.17 -2.17 -13.32
N ILE A 40 5.07 -2.63 -12.07
CA ILE A 40 5.44 -1.83 -10.89
C ILE A 40 6.94 -1.52 -10.91
N SER A 41 7.76 -2.51 -11.28
CA SER A 41 9.22 -2.36 -11.37
C SER A 41 9.61 -1.37 -12.46
N ASP A 42 9.01 -1.48 -13.66
CA ASP A 42 9.22 -0.53 -14.76
C ASP A 42 8.82 0.88 -14.36
N HIS A 43 7.63 1.05 -13.76
CA HIS A 43 7.14 2.34 -13.28
C HIS A 43 8.15 2.98 -12.31
N TRP A 44 8.62 2.23 -11.32
CA TRP A 44 9.60 2.75 -10.37
C TRP A 44 10.95 3.10 -11.02
N ILE A 45 11.48 2.25 -11.89
CA ILE A 45 12.75 2.50 -12.59
C ILE A 45 12.65 3.77 -13.44
N ARG A 46 11.54 3.93 -14.17
CA ARG A 46 11.33 5.07 -15.05
C ARG A 46 11.24 6.38 -14.28
N ILE A 47 10.46 6.43 -13.21
CA ILE A 47 10.35 7.63 -12.36
C ILE A 47 11.70 7.94 -11.70
N ARG A 48 12.38 6.93 -11.15
CA ARG A 48 13.73 7.11 -10.57
C ARG A 48 14.72 7.68 -11.59
N SER A 49 14.64 7.24 -12.85
CA SER A 49 15.50 7.74 -13.92
C SER A 49 15.18 9.18 -14.32
N GLN A 50 13.90 9.58 -14.29
CA GLN A 50 13.47 10.94 -14.63
C GLN A 50 13.83 11.94 -13.52
N GLU A 51 13.63 11.55 -12.27
CA GLU A 51 13.84 12.40 -11.09
C GLU A 51 15.28 12.39 -10.57
N GLY A 52 16.10 11.43 -11.02
CA GLY A 52 17.48 11.25 -10.56
C GLY A 52 17.61 10.75 -9.11
N ARG A 53 16.50 10.44 -8.45
CA ARG A 53 16.43 9.95 -7.06
C ARG A 53 15.30 8.92 -6.90
N PRO A 54 15.39 7.99 -5.93
CA PRO A 54 14.28 7.09 -5.63
C PRO A 54 13.04 7.88 -5.22
N MET A 55 11.91 7.56 -5.84
CA MET A 55 10.60 8.12 -5.53
C MET A 55 9.62 7.00 -5.25
N GLN A 56 8.68 7.26 -4.35
CA GLN A 56 7.50 6.42 -4.21
C GLN A 56 6.68 6.54 -5.49
N VAL A 57 6.22 5.41 -6.02
CA VAL A 57 5.24 5.38 -7.12
C VAL A 57 3.92 4.84 -6.62
N ILE A 58 2.81 5.27 -7.21
CA ILE A 58 1.46 4.87 -6.83
C ILE A 58 0.73 4.39 -8.07
N GLY A 59 0.00 3.29 -7.97
CA GLY A 59 -0.83 2.84 -9.07
C GLY A 59 -1.98 1.92 -8.66
N ALA A 60 -2.79 1.58 -9.64
CA ALA A 60 -3.97 0.75 -9.53
C ALA A 60 -3.66 -0.72 -9.85
N LEU A 61 -4.35 -1.62 -9.16
CA LEU A 61 -4.38 -3.05 -9.40
C LEU A 61 -5.72 -3.43 -10.01
N ILE A 62 -5.71 -4.21 -11.08
CA ILE A 62 -6.91 -4.70 -11.74
C ILE A 62 -6.83 -6.20 -11.99
N GLY A 63 -7.99 -6.83 -12.04
CA GLY A 63 -8.10 -8.26 -12.23
C GLY A 63 -9.50 -8.75 -11.98
N LYS A 64 -9.63 -9.93 -11.38
CA LYS A 64 -10.91 -10.60 -11.16
C LYS A 64 -11.08 -11.01 -9.71
N GLN A 65 -12.30 -10.89 -9.20
CA GLN A 65 -12.68 -11.44 -7.92
C GLN A 65 -13.82 -12.46 -8.05
N GLU A 66 -13.56 -13.69 -7.60
CA GLU A 66 -14.57 -14.75 -7.49
C GLU A 66 -14.73 -15.15 -6.03
N GLY A 67 -15.69 -14.52 -5.36
CA GLY A 67 -15.93 -14.70 -3.92
C GLY A 67 -14.72 -14.23 -3.10
N ARG A 68 -13.95 -15.18 -2.56
CA ARG A 68 -12.72 -14.94 -1.78
C ARG A 68 -11.44 -15.25 -2.54
N ASN A 69 -11.53 -15.51 -3.84
CA ASN A 69 -10.36 -15.69 -4.68
C ASN A 69 -10.18 -14.40 -5.48
N ILE A 70 -9.07 -13.70 -5.25
CA ILE A 70 -8.70 -12.51 -6.01
C ILE A 70 -7.51 -12.87 -6.89
N GLU A 71 -7.67 -12.63 -8.19
CA GLU A 71 -6.62 -12.78 -9.18
C GLU A 71 -6.21 -11.39 -9.66
N VAL A 72 -5.03 -10.94 -9.25
CA VAL A 72 -4.44 -9.66 -9.66
C VAL A 72 -3.69 -9.87 -10.97
N MET A 73 -4.28 -9.40 -12.07
CA MET A 73 -3.83 -9.75 -13.43
C MET A 73 -3.01 -8.66 -14.10
N ASN A 74 -3.30 -7.40 -13.80
CA ASN A 74 -2.64 -6.25 -14.42
C ASN A 74 -2.63 -5.04 -13.48
N SER A 75 -1.95 -3.98 -13.90
CA SER A 75 -1.82 -2.76 -13.11
C SER A 75 -1.58 -1.55 -14.02
N PHE A 76 -1.95 -0.36 -13.54
CA PHE A 76 -1.64 0.90 -14.23
C PHE A 76 -1.27 1.99 -13.25
N GLU A 77 -0.68 3.07 -13.77
CA GLU A 77 -0.11 4.15 -12.98
C GLU A 77 -1.20 5.15 -12.60
N LEU A 78 -1.14 5.66 -11.37
CA LEU A 78 -2.04 6.72 -10.91
C LEU A 78 -1.27 8.02 -10.82
N LEU A 79 -1.92 9.10 -11.25
CA LEU A 79 -1.43 10.44 -10.96
C LEU A 79 -1.77 10.83 -9.53
N HIS A 80 -0.85 11.56 -8.91
CA HIS A 80 -1.05 12.14 -7.60
C HIS A 80 -0.38 13.52 -7.54
N GLN A 81 -0.86 14.34 -6.62
CA GLN A 81 -0.30 15.65 -6.33
C GLN A 81 0.16 15.68 -4.87
N LEU A 82 1.17 16.48 -4.56
CA LEU A 82 1.57 16.73 -3.18
C LEU A 82 0.80 17.95 -2.65
N VAL A 83 -0.01 17.73 -1.62
CA VAL A 83 -0.67 18.79 -0.83
C VAL A 83 -0.21 18.62 0.61
N ASP A 84 0.37 19.67 1.18
CA ASP A 84 0.96 19.64 2.54
C ASP A 84 1.93 18.45 2.75
N ASP A 85 2.80 18.21 1.76
CA ASP A 85 3.76 17.10 1.71
C ASP A 85 3.15 15.69 1.78
N ARG A 86 1.84 15.57 1.50
CA ARG A 86 1.13 14.29 1.40
C ARG A 86 0.62 14.06 -0.01
N ALA A 87 0.72 12.82 -0.47
CA ALA A 87 0.25 12.45 -1.79
C ALA A 87 -1.29 12.33 -1.81
N HIS A 88 -1.91 13.01 -2.76
CA HIS A 88 -3.34 12.97 -3.04
C HIS A 88 -3.58 12.41 -4.44
N ILE A 89 -4.36 11.33 -4.53
CA ILE A 89 -4.68 10.67 -5.81
C ILE A 89 -5.57 11.60 -6.63
N ASP A 90 -5.22 11.76 -7.91
CA ASP A 90 -6.10 12.40 -8.89
C ASP A 90 -7.22 11.42 -9.28
N LYS A 91 -8.39 11.61 -8.65
CA LYS A 91 -9.56 10.74 -8.88
C LYS A 91 -10.16 10.91 -10.27
N GLU A 92 -10.08 12.10 -10.85
CA GLU A 92 -10.60 12.36 -12.20
C GLU A 92 -9.76 11.62 -13.24
N TYR A 93 -8.43 11.64 -13.06
CA TYR A 93 -7.51 10.83 -13.85
C TYR A 93 -7.81 9.33 -13.68
N TYR A 94 -8.03 8.86 -12.45
CA TYR A 94 -8.41 7.47 -12.18
C TYR A 94 -9.67 7.06 -12.97
N TYR A 95 -10.78 7.80 -12.86
CA TYR A 95 -12.03 7.44 -13.54
C TYR A 95 -11.88 7.45 -15.06
N THR A 96 -11.13 8.41 -15.60
CA THR A 96 -10.83 8.47 -17.04
C THR A 96 -10.03 7.25 -17.48
N LYS A 97 -9.02 6.84 -16.71
CA LYS A 97 -8.22 5.66 -16.99
C LYS A 97 -9.02 4.37 -16.87
N GLU A 98 -9.84 4.27 -15.83
CA GLU A 98 -10.71 3.12 -15.61
C GLU A 98 -11.64 2.89 -16.81
N GLU A 99 -12.26 3.94 -17.33
CA GLU A 99 -13.13 3.85 -18.51
C GLU A 99 -12.36 3.32 -19.73
N GLN A 100 -11.15 3.83 -19.99
CA GLN A 100 -10.29 3.36 -21.08
C GLN A 100 -9.92 1.88 -20.90
N PHE A 101 -9.57 1.46 -19.69
CA PHE A 101 -9.24 0.07 -19.40
C PHE A 101 -10.44 -0.85 -19.61
N LYS A 102 -11.63 -0.44 -19.15
CA LYS A 102 -12.87 -1.23 -19.34
C LYS A 102 -13.26 -1.40 -20.81
N GLN A 103 -12.81 -0.54 -21.73
CA GLN A 103 -13.04 -0.74 -23.16
C GLN A 103 -12.26 -1.97 -23.71
N VAL A 104 -11.08 -2.25 -23.14
CA VAL A 104 -10.19 -3.34 -23.58
C VAL A 104 -10.35 -4.58 -22.70
N PHE A 105 -10.48 -4.40 -21.38
CA PHE A 105 -10.55 -5.44 -20.36
C PHE A 105 -11.91 -5.41 -19.67
N LYS A 106 -12.95 -5.82 -20.40
CA LYS A 106 -14.36 -5.72 -19.97
C LYS A 106 -14.69 -6.56 -18.74
N ASP A 107 -13.95 -7.65 -18.54
CA ASP A 107 -14.17 -8.60 -17.44
C ASP A 107 -13.24 -8.35 -16.25
N MET A 108 -12.54 -7.21 -16.22
CA MET A 108 -11.66 -6.84 -15.11
C MET A 108 -12.25 -5.69 -14.31
N GLU A 109 -12.01 -5.75 -13.01
CA GLU A 109 -12.43 -4.73 -12.06
C GLU A 109 -11.22 -4.15 -11.32
N PHE A 110 -11.45 -3.00 -10.66
CA PHE A 110 -10.47 -2.38 -9.79
C PHE A 110 -10.44 -3.12 -8.46
N LEU A 111 -9.27 -3.70 -8.13
CA LEU A 111 -9.09 -4.54 -6.95
C LEU A 111 -8.41 -3.80 -5.80
N GLY A 112 -7.68 -2.73 -6.08
CA GLY A 112 -6.89 -2.03 -5.09
C GLY A 112 -5.73 -1.26 -5.69
N TRP A 113 -4.69 -1.05 -4.91
CA TRP A 113 -3.60 -0.16 -5.29
C TRP A 113 -2.24 -0.74 -4.89
N TYR A 114 -1.19 -0.24 -5.55
CA TYR A 114 0.18 -0.58 -5.22
C TYR A 114 1.03 0.66 -4.95
N THR A 115 2.11 0.43 -4.21
CA THR A 115 3.20 1.40 -4.09
C THR A 115 4.56 0.72 -3.96
N THR A 116 5.63 1.53 -3.95
CA THR A 116 6.99 1.06 -3.68
C THR A 116 7.58 1.67 -2.42
N GLY A 117 8.37 0.89 -1.69
CA GLY A 117 9.05 1.39 -0.49
C GLY A 117 9.46 0.28 0.48
N GLY A 118 9.83 0.69 1.69
CA GLY A 118 10.12 -0.21 2.81
C GLY A 118 8.85 -0.72 3.51
N PRO A 119 8.89 -0.97 4.83
CA PRO A 119 7.71 -1.32 5.62
C PRO A 119 6.55 -0.31 5.46
N CYS A 120 5.33 -0.73 5.80
CA CYS A 120 4.17 0.16 5.79
C CYS A 120 4.37 1.35 6.74
N ASP A 121 3.94 2.53 6.31
CA ASP A 121 4.04 3.77 7.06
C ASP A 121 2.73 4.60 6.99
N GLN A 122 2.75 5.79 7.60
CA GLN A 122 1.58 6.66 7.69
C GLN A 122 1.13 7.21 6.33
N SER A 123 2.05 7.35 5.36
CA SER A 123 1.73 7.79 4.01
C SER A 123 0.90 6.73 3.28
N ASP A 124 1.18 5.44 3.52
CA ASP A 124 0.40 4.35 2.94
C ASP A 124 -1.03 4.35 3.48
N ILE A 125 -1.23 4.55 4.79
CA ILE A 125 -2.58 4.68 5.37
C ILE A 125 -3.31 5.86 4.73
N HIS A 126 -2.63 6.99 4.53
CA HIS A 126 -3.24 8.18 3.95
C HIS A 126 -3.73 7.93 2.52
N ILE A 127 -2.93 7.26 1.69
CA ILE A 127 -3.35 6.85 0.34
C ILE A 127 -4.46 5.81 0.41
N HIS A 128 -4.33 4.80 1.27
CA HIS A 128 -5.31 3.74 1.40
C HIS A 128 -6.70 4.29 1.75
N LYS A 129 -6.79 5.29 2.64
CA LYS A 129 -8.05 5.98 2.95
C LYS A 129 -8.70 6.62 1.71
N GLN A 130 -7.90 7.25 0.85
CA GLN A 130 -8.41 7.82 -0.41
C GLN A 130 -8.92 6.75 -1.37
N VAL A 131 -8.27 5.57 -1.39
CA VAL A 131 -8.72 4.44 -2.22
C VAL A 131 -9.98 3.78 -1.64
N CYS A 132 -10.16 3.77 -0.32
CA CYS A 132 -11.41 3.33 0.32
C CYS A 132 -12.63 4.19 -0.05
N GLU A 133 -12.42 5.43 -0.51
CA GLU A 133 -13.48 6.27 -1.06
C GLU A 133 -13.88 5.87 -2.49
N ILE A 134 -13.11 4.97 -3.13
CA ILE A 134 -13.35 4.45 -4.48
C ILE A 134 -13.96 3.05 -4.41
N ILE A 135 -13.40 2.15 -3.58
CA ILE A 135 -13.91 0.79 -3.35
C ILE A 135 -13.89 0.42 -1.87
N GLU A 136 -14.84 -0.40 -1.43
CA GLU A 136 -15.04 -0.69 0.00
C GLU A 136 -13.90 -1.48 0.65
N SER A 137 -13.24 -2.38 -0.10
CA SER A 137 -12.20 -3.26 0.43
C SER A 137 -11.02 -3.40 -0.54
N PRO A 138 -10.19 -2.35 -0.69
CA PRO A 138 -9.07 -2.38 -1.62
C PRO A 138 -7.95 -3.28 -1.10
N LEU A 139 -7.40 -4.10 -1.99
CA LEU A 139 -6.09 -4.72 -1.79
C LEU A 139 -5.00 -3.64 -1.79
N PHE A 140 -4.01 -3.80 -0.91
CA PHE A 140 -2.82 -2.98 -0.91
C PHE A 140 -1.58 -3.83 -1.18
N LEU A 141 -0.84 -3.52 -2.23
CA LEU A 141 0.41 -4.20 -2.58
C LEU A 141 1.59 -3.25 -2.40
N LYS A 142 2.60 -3.65 -1.63
CA LYS A 142 3.84 -2.89 -1.48
C LYS A 142 5.02 -3.70 -2.01
N LEU A 143 5.69 -3.16 -3.03
CA LEU A 143 6.90 -3.75 -3.60
C LEU A 143 8.13 -3.02 -3.05
N ASN A 144 9.12 -3.75 -2.53
CA ASN A 144 10.39 -3.16 -2.10
C ASN A 144 11.47 -3.35 -3.18
N PRO A 145 11.72 -2.34 -4.05
CA PRO A 145 12.67 -2.48 -5.15
C PRO A 145 14.14 -2.47 -4.68
N MET A 146 14.37 -2.19 -3.38
CA MET A 146 15.71 -2.05 -2.80
C MET A 146 16.08 -3.23 -1.89
N THR A 147 15.28 -4.31 -1.86
CA THR A 147 15.60 -5.50 -1.07
C THR A 147 16.95 -6.09 -1.49
N LYS A 148 17.67 -6.64 -0.51
CA LYS A 148 18.87 -7.44 -0.74
C LYS A 148 18.63 -8.93 -0.47
N HIS A 149 17.42 -9.28 -0.04
CA HIS A 149 17.02 -10.65 0.23
C HIS A 149 16.68 -11.38 -1.07
N THR A 150 16.79 -12.71 -1.05
CA THR A 150 16.50 -13.59 -2.20
C THR A 150 15.01 -13.81 -2.41
N ASP A 151 14.18 -13.46 -1.42
CA ASP A 151 12.74 -13.65 -1.47
C ASP A 151 12.08 -12.54 -2.30
N LEU A 152 10.94 -12.87 -2.90
CA LEU A 152 10.17 -11.91 -3.69
C LEU A 152 9.76 -10.72 -2.79
N PRO A 153 10.19 -9.48 -3.10
CA PRO A 153 9.94 -8.32 -2.24
C PRO A 153 8.55 -7.73 -2.42
N VAL A 154 7.52 -8.57 -2.44
CA VAL A 154 6.14 -8.15 -2.62
C VAL A 154 5.36 -8.56 -1.38
N ASN A 155 4.76 -7.57 -0.72
CA ASN A 155 3.82 -7.79 0.36
C ASN A 155 2.42 -7.37 -0.10
N VAL A 156 1.43 -8.19 0.22
CA VAL A 156 0.02 -7.88 0.01
C VAL A 156 -0.63 -7.71 1.38
N TYR A 157 -1.48 -6.70 1.51
CA TYR A 157 -2.19 -6.33 2.73
C TYR A 157 -3.68 -6.18 2.45
N GLU A 158 -4.49 -6.58 3.42
CA GLU A 158 -5.92 -6.28 3.51
C GLU A 158 -6.14 -5.14 4.51
N SER A 159 -7.23 -4.41 4.35
CA SER A 159 -7.66 -3.42 5.34
C SER A 159 -8.38 -4.11 6.50
N VAL A 160 -7.89 -3.90 7.71
CA VAL A 160 -8.61 -4.28 8.94
C VAL A 160 -8.85 -3.03 9.76
N ILE A 161 -10.11 -2.81 10.11
CA ILE A 161 -10.50 -1.72 11.00
C ILE A 161 -10.49 -2.28 12.43
N ASP A 162 -9.52 -1.86 13.23
CA ASP A 162 -9.41 -2.22 14.65
C ASP A 162 -9.89 -1.05 15.52
N ILE A 163 -10.55 -1.37 16.65
CA ILE A 163 -10.90 -0.38 17.66
C ILE A 163 -9.87 -0.49 18.78
N ILE A 164 -8.93 0.46 18.83
CA ILE A 164 -7.91 0.52 19.87
C ILE A 164 -8.29 1.65 20.82
N ASN A 165 -8.50 1.32 22.10
CA ASN A 165 -8.84 2.29 23.16
C ASN A 165 -10.11 3.14 22.90
N GLY A 166 -11.06 2.63 22.11
CA GLY A 166 -12.32 3.33 21.79
C GLY A 166 -12.25 4.24 20.56
N GLU A 167 -11.08 4.36 19.91
CA GLU A 167 -10.92 5.03 18.62
C GLU A 167 -10.84 4.02 17.46
N VAL A 168 -11.52 4.35 16.35
CA VAL A 168 -11.49 3.56 15.12
C VAL A 168 -10.14 3.78 14.43
N THR A 169 -9.28 2.76 14.44
CA THR A 169 -7.95 2.77 13.83
C THR A 169 -7.91 1.82 12.66
N GLN A 170 -7.50 2.30 11.49
CA GLN A 170 -7.34 1.46 10.31
C GLN A 170 -5.92 0.89 10.29
N ALA A 171 -5.81 -0.42 10.12
CA ALA A 171 -4.56 -1.16 10.16
C ALA A 171 -4.46 -2.13 8.97
N LEU A 172 -3.24 -2.46 8.56
CA LEU A 172 -2.98 -3.25 7.35
C LEU A 172 -2.20 -4.53 7.72
N PRO A 173 -2.85 -5.64 8.12
CA PRO A 173 -2.14 -6.89 8.41
C PRO A 173 -1.51 -7.52 7.15
N PRO A 174 -0.33 -8.16 7.27
CA PRO A 174 0.31 -8.85 6.14
C PRO A 174 -0.42 -10.15 5.79
N HIS A 175 -0.62 -10.40 4.50
CA HIS A 175 -1.12 -11.70 4.02
C HIS A 175 -0.06 -12.79 4.10
N THR A 176 -0.45 -13.94 4.61
CA THR A 176 0.45 -15.09 4.82
C THR A 176 0.47 -16.09 3.65
N HIS A 177 -0.43 -15.94 2.66
CA HIS A 177 -0.53 -16.85 1.52
C HIS A 177 -0.69 -16.06 0.21
N THR A 178 0.42 -15.84 -0.49
CA THR A 178 0.43 -15.29 -1.86
C THR A 178 1.04 -16.34 -2.76
N SER A 179 0.30 -16.76 -3.79
CA SER A 179 0.80 -17.69 -4.81
C SER A 179 1.09 -16.91 -6.10
N LEU A 180 2.25 -17.19 -6.70
CA LEU A 180 2.64 -16.70 -8.04
C LEU A 180 2.06 -17.56 -9.15
#